data_AF-A0A016V9R8-F1
#
_entry.id   AF-A0A016V9R8-F1
#
_cell.length_a   1.000
_cell.length_b   1.000
_cell.length_c   1.000
_cell.angle_alpha   90.00
_cell.angle_beta   90.00
_cell.angle_gamma   90.00
#
_symmetry.space_group_name_H-M   'P 1'
#
loop_
_entity.id
_entity.type
_entity.pdbx_description
1 polymer ?
#
loop_
_entity_poly.entity_id
_entity_poly.type
_entity_poly.pdbx_seq_one_letter_code
_entity_poly.pdbx_strand_id
1 'polypeptide(L)'
;MFLGTKPACEAAIKDVTKEGELRERFSLAGDSGTSLDAYDSDESDQPNDSATTNLMKEILAQVAQLSKATATMLRDQRIAMESSLARLERRLCKVEGLLEEKNSTSGELNFKYVLRERVESLLALKCGKLSKFALALEKEVFADDTSELHHKIEDRKNAAEKINFIREVIFKYFNVSSDSEDSVWQTVKNALNGKARTLRRARPSGSQEQGLEARLTPPPSKERLP
;
A
#
# COMPACT_ATOMS: atom_id res chain seq x y z
N MET A 1 27.57 14.89 3.57
CA MET A 1 28.06 14.89 2.17
C MET A 1 28.69 16.25 1.92
N PHE A 2 30.01 16.33 1.75
CA PHE A 2 30.72 17.59 1.53
C PHE A 2 30.57 18.01 0.06
N LEU A 3 29.96 19.17 -0.18
CA LEU A 3 29.75 19.72 -1.52
C LEU A 3 30.77 20.84 -1.75
N GLY A 4 31.88 20.52 -2.42
CA GLY A 4 32.98 21.45 -2.67
C GLY A 4 33.71 21.16 -3.99
N THR A 5 34.60 22.08 -4.38
CA THR A 5 35.48 21.85 -5.53
C THR A 5 36.43 20.69 -5.24
N LYS A 6 36.87 19.96 -6.28
CA LYS A 6 37.78 18.81 -6.13
C LYS A 6 39.02 19.11 -5.24
N PRO A 7 39.70 20.26 -5.37
CA PRO A 7 40.84 20.58 -4.50
C PRO A 7 40.43 20.77 -3.03
N ALA A 8 39.25 21.35 -2.77
CA ALA A 8 38.74 21.54 -1.41
C ALA A 8 38.38 20.21 -0.75
N CYS A 9 37.78 19.28 -1.51
CA CYS A 9 37.50 17.93 -1.04
C CYS A 9 38.79 17.18 -0.68
N GLU A 10 39.82 17.27 -1.52
CA GLU A 10 41.11 16.60 -1.30
C GLU A 10 41.86 17.13 -0.07
N ALA A 11 41.78 18.44 0.18
CA ALA A 11 42.38 19.05 1.37
C ALA A 11 41.69 18.59 2.67
N ALA A 12 40.35 18.46 2.65
CA ALA A 12 39.53 18.11 3.81
C ALA A 12 39.64 16.63 4.25
N ILE A 13 40.18 15.74 3.40
CA ILE A 13 40.36 14.31 3.74
C ILE A 13 41.21 14.12 5.00
N LYS A 14 42.16 15.02 5.26
CA LYS A 14 43.04 14.96 6.44
C LYS A 14 42.31 15.21 7.75
N ASP A 15 41.11 15.79 7.70
CA ASP A 15 40.32 16.19 8.86
C ASP A 15 39.15 15.22 9.15
N VAL A 16 39.12 14.06 8.48
CA VAL A 16 38.13 12.99 8.70
C VAL A 16 38.60 12.07 9.82
N THR A 17 37.75 11.82 10.81
CA THR A 17 38.02 10.90 11.92
C THR A 17 38.00 9.44 11.44
N LYS A 18 38.48 8.51 12.27
CA LYS A 18 38.47 7.07 11.93
C LYS A 18 37.04 6.52 11.80
N GLU A 19 36.08 7.21 12.38
CA GLU A 19 34.65 6.93 12.38
C GLU A 19 33.92 7.56 11.18
N GLY A 20 34.64 8.28 10.31
CA GLY A 20 34.08 8.88 9.09
C GLY A 20 33.41 10.24 9.29
N GLU A 21 33.60 10.87 10.44
CA GLU A 21 33.08 12.22 10.71
C GLU A 21 34.11 13.28 10.31
N LEU A 22 33.68 14.24 9.49
CA LEU A 22 34.51 15.40 9.17
C LEU A 22 34.45 16.35 10.37
N ARG A 23 35.60 16.67 10.97
CA ARG A 23 35.65 17.60 12.09
C ARG A 23 35.44 19.02 11.56
N GLU A 24 34.19 19.47 11.50
CA GLU A 24 33.83 20.79 10.98
C GLU A 24 34.51 21.90 11.78
N ARG A 25 35.59 22.47 11.24
CA ARG A 25 36.07 23.78 11.65
C ARG A 25 35.22 24.82 10.94
N PHE A 26 34.14 25.22 11.59
CA PHE A 26 33.44 26.45 11.25
C PHE A 26 34.41 27.62 11.40
N SER A 27 35.08 27.97 10.31
CA SER A 27 35.76 29.26 10.21
C SER A 27 34.67 30.24 9.84
N LEU A 28 34.08 30.88 10.85
CA LEU A 28 33.27 32.08 10.64
C LEU A 28 34.24 33.15 10.11
N ALA A 29 34.41 33.22 8.79
CA ALA A 29 35.13 34.30 8.14
C ALA A 29 34.24 35.55 8.21
N GLY A 30 34.27 36.22 9.36
CA GLY A 30 33.38 37.33 9.65
C GLY A 30 33.59 37.90 11.03
N ASP A 31 34.84 38.16 11.42
CA ASP A 31 35.13 39.15 12.46
C ASP A 31 36.53 39.74 12.24
N SER A 32 36.65 40.56 11.19
CA SER A 32 37.72 41.57 11.15
C SER A 32 37.32 42.71 12.09
N GLY A 33 37.37 42.44 13.39
CA GLY A 33 37.39 43.46 14.42
C GLY A 33 38.72 44.18 14.38
N THR A 34 38.84 45.18 13.51
CA THR A 34 39.87 46.22 13.65
C THR A 34 39.57 46.97 14.95
N SER A 35 40.28 46.58 16.01
CA SER A 35 40.60 47.48 17.12
C SER A 35 41.38 48.65 16.50
N LEU A 36 40.78 49.83 16.51
CA LEU A 36 41.46 51.05 16.12
C LEU A 36 41.34 52.02 17.28
N ASP A 37 42.52 52.32 17.80
CA ASP A 37 42.79 53.16 18.95
C ASP A 37 42.11 54.52 18.86
N ALA A 38 41.75 55.00 20.04
CA ALA A 38 41.38 56.38 20.28
C ALA A 38 42.56 57.30 19.94
N TYR A 39 42.39 58.14 18.91
CA TYR A 39 43.05 59.44 18.85
C TYR A 39 42.03 60.49 18.44
N ASP A 40 41.77 61.34 19.40
CA ASP A 40 41.11 62.63 19.32
C ASP A 40 42.02 63.61 18.57
N SER A 41 41.53 64.20 17.47
CA SER A 41 42.04 65.43 16.85
C SER A 41 41.05 65.88 15.78
N ASP A 42 40.18 66.78 16.22
CA ASP A 42 40.00 68.13 15.70
C ASP A 42 39.98 68.39 14.18
N GLU A 43 38.96 69.17 13.83
CA GLU A 43 38.79 70.06 12.67
C GLU A 43 38.96 69.59 11.21
N SER A 44 37.97 70.06 10.45
CA SER A 44 38.03 70.53 9.06
C SER A 44 37.48 69.64 7.93
N ASP A 45 36.49 70.24 7.26
CA ASP A 45 36.19 70.17 5.83
C ASP A 45 35.52 68.91 5.26
N GLN A 46 34.19 69.00 5.12
CA GLN A 46 33.48 68.47 3.95
C GLN A 46 34.19 68.93 2.67
N PRO A 47 34.58 68.00 1.79
CA PRO A 47 33.90 67.96 0.48
C PRO A 47 33.78 66.55 -0.15
N ASN A 48 32.73 66.38 -0.99
CA ASN A 48 32.41 65.26 -1.91
C ASN A 48 31.47 64.13 -1.44
N ASP A 49 30.25 64.49 -1.03
CA ASP A 49 29.11 63.58 -0.82
C ASP A 49 28.47 63.03 -2.14
N SER A 50 28.89 63.53 -3.31
CA SER A 50 28.32 63.13 -4.61
C SER A 50 28.86 61.80 -5.13
N ALA A 51 30.15 61.51 -4.96
CA ALA A 51 30.75 60.29 -5.49
C ALA A 51 30.29 59.04 -4.73
N THR A 52 30.24 59.13 -3.40
CA THR A 52 29.79 58.05 -2.51
C THR A 52 28.30 57.73 -2.72
N THR A 53 27.46 58.76 -2.89
CA THR A 53 26.03 58.58 -3.16
C THR A 53 25.76 57.97 -4.54
N ASN A 54 26.57 58.31 -5.56
CA ASN A 54 26.47 57.70 -6.88
C ASN A 54 26.89 56.22 -6.87
N LEU A 55 27.98 55.87 -6.17
CA LEU A 55 28.40 54.48 -5.97
C LEU A 55 27.31 53.66 -5.26
N MET A 56 26.71 54.21 -4.20
CA MET A 56 25.65 53.52 -3.45
C MET A 56 24.39 53.29 -4.31
N LYS A 57 24.02 54.25 -5.16
CA LYS A 57 22.94 54.08 -6.15
C LYS A 57 23.25 52.98 -7.15
N GLU A 58 24.49 52.88 -7.62
CA GLU A 58 24.92 51.82 -8.53
C GLU A 58 24.86 50.44 -7.88
N ILE A 59 25.32 50.30 -6.63
CA ILE A 59 25.20 49.04 -5.87
C ILE A 59 23.73 48.64 -5.69
N LEU A 60 22.86 49.58 -5.32
CA LEU A 60 21.42 49.31 -5.20
C LEU A 60 20.80 48.87 -6.53
N ALA A 61 21.21 49.49 -7.64
CA ALA A 61 20.77 49.10 -8.98
C ALA A 61 21.24 47.68 -9.34
N GLN A 62 22.50 47.33 -9.04
CA GLN A 62 23.04 45.99 -9.25
C GLN A 62 22.32 44.94 -8.40
N VAL A 63 22.05 45.22 -7.12
CA VAL A 63 21.29 44.34 -6.23
C VAL A 63 19.85 44.15 -6.73
N ALA A 64 19.21 45.23 -7.21
CA ALA A 64 17.86 45.14 -7.79
C ALA A 64 17.85 44.28 -9.07
N GLN A 65 18.87 44.43 -9.93
CA GLN A 65 19.01 43.60 -11.13
C GLN A 65 19.28 42.13 -10.79
N LEU A 66 20.15 41.85 -9.82
CA LEU A 66 20.46 40.50 -9.37
C LEU A 66 19.23 39.83 -8.74
N SER A 67 18.49 40.57 -7.91
CA SER A 67 17.22 40.11 -7.32
C SER A 67 16.21 39.76 -8.42
N LYS A 68 16.06 40.62 -9.43
CA LYS A 68 15.17 40.37 -10.57
C LYS A 68 15.60 39.13 -11.37
N ALA A 69 16.89 38.99 -11.67
CA ALA A 69 17.44 37.85 -12.40
C ALA A 69 17.27 36.53 -11.62
N THR A 70 17.48 36.56 -10.30
CA THR A 70 17.29 35.41 -9.42
C THR A 70 15.81 35.01 -9.36
N ALA A 71 14.90 35.99 -9.27
CA ALA A 71 13.46 35.74 -9.27
C ALA A 71 12.96 35.14 -10.59
N THR A 72 13.51 35.55 -11.74
CA THR A 72 13.19 34.93 -13.03
C THR A 72 13.74 33.51 -13.11
N MET A 73 14.99 33.30 -12.71
CA MET A 73 15.62 31.97 -12.71
C MET A 73 14.85 30.95 -11.86
N LEU A 74 14.43 31.35 -10.65
CA LEU A 74 13.64 30.48 -9.76
C LEU A 74 12.26 30.13 -10.34
N ARG A 75 11.61 31.07 -11.04
CA ARG A 75 10.36 30.80 -11.74
C ARG A 75 10.56 29.79 -12.88
N ASP A 76 11.60 29.98 -13.69
CA ASP A 76 11.88 29.08 -14.80
C ASP A 76 12.24 27.68 -14.32
N GLN A 77 13.02 27.57 -13.25
CA GLN A 77 13.35 26.29 -12.61
C GLN A 77 12.10 25.60 -12.07
N ARG A 78 11.18 26.35 -11.44
CA ARG A 78 9.90 25.81 -10.96
C ARG A 78 9.07 25.24 -12.11
N ILE A 79 8.92 25.99 -13.20
CA ILE A 79 8.17 25.55 -14.39
C ILE A 79 8.80 24.28 -15.00
N ALA A 80 10.13 24.25 -15.10
CA ALA A 80 10.85 23.08 -15.60
C ALA A 80 10.62 21.85 -14.71
N MET A 81 10.66 22.02 -13.39
CA MET A 81 10.39 20.95 -12.43
C MET A 81 8.96 20.44 -12.53
N GLU A 82 7.96 21.32 -12.55
CA GLU A 82 6.54 20.97 -12.72
C GLU A 82 6.31 20.19 -14.03
N SER A 83 6.94 20.61 -15.13
CA SER A 83 6.84 19.89 -16.41
C SER A 83 7.47 18.49 -16.36
N SER A 84 8.56 18.33 -15.61
CA SER A 84 9.25 17.06 -15.45
C SER A 84 8.43 16.08 -14.60
N LEU A 85 7.78 16.56 -13.53
CA LEU A 85 6.88 15.80 -12.68
C LEU A 85 5.67 15.32 -13.48
N ALA A 86 4.99 16.21 -14.20
CA ALA A 86 3.86 15.84 -15.05
C ALA A 86 4.24 14.83 -16.16
N ARG A 87 5.49 14.82 -16.62
CA ARG A 87 6.00 13.81 -17.56
C ARG A 87 6.24 12.47 -16.86
N LEU A 88 6.75 12.47 -15.64
CA LEU A 88 6.96 11.25 -14.85
C LEU A 88 5.63 10.61 -14.43
N GLU A 89 4.66 11.40 -13.98
CA GLU A 89 3.30 10.94 -13.65
C GLU A 89 2.65 10.22 -14.85
N ARG A 90 2.72 10.83 -16.05
CA ARG A 90 2.22 10.17 -17.28
C ARG A 90 2.94 8.85 -17.60
N ARG A 91 4.25 8.76 -17.32
CA ARG A 91 5.02 7.52 -17.50
C ARG A 91 4.62 6.47 -16.47
N LEU A 92 4.37 6.87 -15.22
CA LEU A 92 3.88 5.99 -14.16
C LEU A 92 2.51 5.43 -14.52
N CYS A 93 1.54 6.26 -14.90
CA CYS A 93 0.22 5.78 -15.33
C CYS A 93 0.32 4.78 -16.50
N LYS A 94 1.24 5.01 -17.44
CA LYS A 94 1.47 4.07 -18.56
C LYS A 94 2.05 2.73 -18.07
N VAL A 95 3.00 2.77 -17.13
CA VAL A 95 3.59 1.55 -16.54
C VAL A 95 2.55 0.79 -15.73
N GLU A 96 1.73 1.49 -14.94
CA GLU A 96 0.62 0.89 -14.17
C GLU A 96 -0.38 0.20 -15.11
N GLY A 97 -0.82 0.87 -16.18
CA GLY A 97 -1.72 0.26 -17.17
C GLY A 97 -1.12 -0.98 -17.86
N LEU A 98 0.19 -0.96 -18.18
CA LEU A 98 0.88 -2.13 -18.72
C LEU A 98 1.01 -3.27 -17.69
N LEU A 99 1.10 -2.94 -16.41
CA LEU A 99 1.18 -3.93 -15.33
C LEU A 99 -0.18 -4.59 -15.10
N GLU A 100 -1.28 -3.84 -15.19
CA GLU A 100 -2.65 -4.37 -15.18
C GLU A 100 -2.91 -5.30 -16.38
N GLU A 101 -2.43 -4.93 -17.57
CA GLU A 101 -2.52 -5.76 -18.78
C GLU A 101 -1.65 -7.03 -18.67
N LYS A 102 -0.45 -6.91 -18.11
CA LYS A 102 0.47 -8.05 -17.92
C LYS A 102 0.02 -9.01 -16.82
N ASN A 103 -0.58 -8.50 -15.74
CA ASN A 103 -1.19 -9.34 -14.70
C ASN A 103 -2.44 -10.07 -15.20
N SER A 104 -3.05 -9.61 -16.28
CA SER A 104 -4.13 -10.33 -16.95
C SER A 104 -3.64 -11.55 -17.75
N THR A 105 -2.37 -11.56 -18.16
CA THR A 105 -1.76 -12.56 -19.07
C THR A 105 -0.89 -13.62 -18.39
N SER A 106 -0.46 -13.42 -17.15
CA SER A 106 0.33 -14.43 -16.41
C SER A 106 -0.57 -15.37 -15.60
N GLY A 107 -1.20 -16.33 -16.29
CA GLY A 107 -2.06 -17.36 -15.69
C GLY A 107 -3.46 -17.32 -16.29
N GLU A 108 -3.61 -17.96 -17.45
CA GLU A 108 -4.94 -18.25 -18.00
C GLU A 108 -5.65 -19.21 -17.04
N LEU A 109 -6.67 -18.72 -16.33
CA LEU A 109 -7.45 -19.56 -15.43
C LEU A 109 -8.15 -20.61 -16.28
N ASN A 110 -8.00 -21.87 -15.89
CA ASN A 110 -8.73 -22.95 -16.53
C ASN A 110 -10.18 -22.96 -15.99
N PHE A 111 -11.11 -22.39 -16.77
CA PHE A 111 -12.55 -22.31 -16.44
C PHE A 111 -13.31 -23.64 -16.58
N LYS A 112 -12.65 -24.77 -16.29
CA LYS A 112 -13.21 -26.13 -16.38
C LYS A 112 -14.46 -26.33 -15.51
N TYR A 113 -14.51 -25.70 -14.33
CA TYR A 113 -15.59 -25.93 -13.37
C TYR A 113 -16.74 -24.91 -13.48
N VAL A 114 -16.42 -23.66 -13.83
CA VAL A 114 -17.41 -22.57 -13.94
C VAL A 114 -16.99 -21.66 -15.07
N LEU A 115 -17.93 -21.32 -15.97
CA LEU A 115 -17.69 -20.40 -17.08
C LEU A 115 -17.28 -19.01 -16.59
N ARG A 116 -16.40 -18.35 -17.34
CA ARG A 116 -15.91 -16.99 -17.05
C ARG A 116 -17.03 -15.98 -16.83
N GLU A 117 -18.01 -15.94 -17.74
CA GLU A 117 -19.15 -15.02 -17.67
C GLU A 117 -19.97 -15.22 -16.37
N ARG A 118 -20.06 -16.47 -15.91
CA ARG A 118 -20.75 -16.81 -14.66
C ARG A 118 -19.97 -16.30 -13.45
N VAL A 119 -18.65 -16.43 -13.45
CA VAL A 119 -17.76 -15.88 -12.40
C VAL A 119 -17.90 -14.36 -12.32
N GLU A 120 -17.89 -13.67 -13.45
CA GLU A 120 -18.04 -12.20 -13.52
C GLU A 120 -19.43 -11.76 -13.02
N SER A 121 -20.48 -12.50 -13.39
CA SER A 121 -21.84 -12.27 -12.88
C SER A 121 -21.93 -12.43 -11.35
N LEU A 122 -21.25 -13.44 -10.79
CA LEU A 122 -21.19 -13.64 -9.34
C LEU A 122 -20.44 -12.49 -8.64
N LEU A 123 -19.36 -12.00 -9.25
CA LEU A 123 -18.56 -10.91 -8.71
C LEU A 123 -19.38 -9.62 -8.62
N ALA A 124 -20.08 -9.28 -9.71
CA ALA A 124 -21.00 -8.14 -9.77
C ALA A 124 -22.13 -8.27 -8.73
N LEU A 125 -22.78 -9.44 -8.66
CA LEU A 125 -23.90 -9.69 -7.75
C LEU A 125 -23.50 -9.60 -6.27
N LYS A 126 -22.28 -10.01 -5.91
CA LYS A 126 -21.80 -9.96 -4.51
C LYS A 126 -21.11 -8.65 -4.17
N CYS A 127 -21.11 -7.67 -5.08
CA CYS A 127 -20.56 -6.33 -4.91
C CYS A 127 -19.11 -6.33 -4.42
N GLY A 128 -18.27 -7.23 -4.95
CA GLY A 128 -16.87 -7.32 -4.54
C GLY A 128 -16.65 -7.70 -3.06
N LYS A 129 -17.64 -8.29 -2.37
CA LYS A 129 -17.43 -8.81 -1.01
C LYS A 129 -16.78 -10.18 -1.07
N LEU A 130 -15.46 -10.23 -0.87
CA LEU A 130 -14.62 -11.44 -0.95
C LEU A 130 -15.27 -12.70 -0.35
N SER A 131 -15.65 -12.67 0.93
CA SER A 131 -16.22 -13.84 1.60
C SER A 131 -17.57 -14.28 0.99
N LYS A 132 -18.41 -13.33 0.57
CA LYS A 132 -19.71 -13.66 -0.05
C LYS A 132 -19.53 -14.21 -1.46
N PHE A 133 -18.56 -13.66 -2.19
CA PHE A 133 -18.18 -14.14 -3.51
C PHE A 133 -17.63 -15.57 -3.42
N ALA A 134 -16.65 -15.83 -2.54
CA ALA A 134 -16.08 -17.15 -2.34
C ALA A 134 -17.15 -18.21 -1.99
N LEU A 135 -18.09 -17.87 -1.10
CA LEU A 135 -19.19 -18.77 -0.73
C LEU A 135 -20.17 -19.06 -1.87
N ALA A 136 -20.34 -18.12 -2.79
CA ALA A 136 -21.20 -18.28 -3.97
C ALA A 136 -20.47 -19.08 -5.06
N LEU A 137 -19.20 -18.79 -5.30
CA LEU A 137 -18.34 -19.53 -6.22
C LEU A 137 -18.20 -21.00 -5.78
N GLU A 138 -18.01 -21.26 -4.48
CA GLU A 138 -17.99 -22.63 -3.94
C GLU A 138 -19.29 -23.39 -4.27
N LYS A 139 -20.45 -22.74 -4.21
CA LYS A 139 -21.71 -23.41 -4.56
C LYS A 139 -21.77 -23.82 -6.02
N GLU A 140 -21.22 -23.02 -6.92
CA GLU A 140 -21.24 -23.28 -8.36
C GLU A 140 -20.19 -24.34 -8.74
N VAL A 141 -18.97 -24.25 -8.18
CA VAL A 141 -17.90 -25.23 -8.42
C VAL A 141 -18.25 -26.64 -7.90
N PHE A 142 -19.09 -26.71 -6.86
CA PHE A 142 -19.54 -27.96 -6.26
C PHE A 142 -21.03 -28.24 -6.50
N ALA A 143 -21.62 -27.67 -7.55
CA ALA A 143 -23.02 -27.93 -7.90
C ALA A 143 -23.27 -29.44 -8.11
N ASP A 144 -22.30 -30.15 -8.71
CA ASP A 144 -22.40 -31.58 -9.01
C ASP A 144 -22.10 -32.48 -7.80
N ASP A 145 -21.36 -31.99 -6.80
CA ASP A 145 -20.97 -32.78 -5.63
C ASP A 145 -21.10 -31.96 -4.34
N THR A 146 -22.32 -31.97 -3.82
CA THR A 146 -22.66 -31.23 -2.59
C THR A 146 -22.18 -31.92 -1.31
N SER A 147 -21.74 -33.18 -1.40
CA SER A 147 -21.30 -33.97 -0.24
C SER A 147 -20.02 -33.40 0.36
N GLU A 148 -19.11 -32.95 -0.50
CA GLU A 148 -17.82 -32.34 -0.11
C GLU A 148 -17.99 -31.03 0.69
N LEU A 149 -19.09 -30.28 0.49
CA LEU A 149 -19.34 -29.02 1.23
C LEU A 149 -19.53 -29.22 2.73
N HIS A 150 -19.85 -30.44 3.16
CA HIS A 150 -20.03 -30.76 4.57
C HIS A 150 -18.70 -30.90 5.31
N HIS A 151 -17.60 -31.08 4.59
CA HIS A 151 -16.25 -31.23 5.13
C HIS A 151 -15.53 -29.88 5.18
N LYS A 152 -14.58 -29.74 6.12
CA LYS A 152 -13.69 -28.58 6.11
C LYS A 152 -12.80 -28.68 4.88
N ILE A 153 -12.34 -27.56 4.35
CA ILE A 153 -11.50 -27.50 3.15
C ILE A 153 -10.29 -28.45 3.23
N GLU A 154 -9.64 -28.53 4.39
CA GLU A 154 -8.45 -29.37 4.61
C GLU A 154 -8.77 -30.87 4.62
N ASP A 155 -10.03 -31.24 4.87
CA ASP A 155 -10.47 -32.64 4.92
C ASP A 155 -10.99 -33.15 3.55
N ARG A 156 -11.17 -32.27 2.55
CA ARG A 156 -11.75 -32.59 1.24
C ARG A 156 -10.72 -33.21 0.28
N LYS A 157 -10.47 -34.52 0.44
CA LYS A 157 -9.43 -35.25 -0.30
C LYS A 157 -9.62 -35.24 -1.82
N ASN A 158 -10.86 -35.26 -2.30
CA ASN A 158 -11.17 -35.34 -3.73
C ASN A 158 -11.40 -33.96 -4.38
N ALA A 159 -11.26 -32.88 -3.62
CA ALA A 159 -11.62 -31.54 -4.08
C ALA A 159 -10.43 -30.58 -4.23
N ALA A 160 -9.20 -31.08 -4.16
CA ALA A 160 -7.99 -30.26 -4.21
C ALA A 160 -7.95 -29.35 -5.46
N GLU A 161 -8.26 -29.88 -6.64
CA GLU A 161 -8.29 -29.10 -7.88
C GLU A 161 -9.38 -28.01 -7.86
N LYS A 162 -10.59 -28.34 -7.39
CA LYS A 162 -11.70 -27.40 -7.24
C LYS A 162 -11.38 -26.28 -6.25
N ILE A 163 -10.70 -26.61 -5.16
CA ILE A 163 -10.25 -25.64 -4.15
C ILE A 163 -9.17 -24.71 -4.73
N ASN A 164 -8.20 -25.26 -5.46
CA ASN A 164 -7.18 -24.47 -6.15
C ASN A 164 -7.79 -23.53 -7.18
N PHE A 165 -8.76 -24.00 -7.97
CA PHE A 165 -9.50 -23.15 -8.90
C PHE A 165 -10.18 -21.97 -8.18
N ILE A 166 -10.86 -22.22 -7.06
CA ILE A 166 -11.48 -21.14 -6.25
C ILE A 166 -10.41 -20.15 -5.77
N ARG A 167 -9.25 -20.64 -5.30
CA ARG A 167 -8.13 -19.81 -4.84
C ARG A 167 -7.61 -18.91 -5.96
N GLU A 168 -7.31 -19.47 -7.12
CA GLU A 168 -6.77 -18.75 -8.27
C GLU A 168 -7.77 -17.71 -8.82
N VAL A 169 -9.05 -18.07 -8.94
CA VAL A 169 -10.11 -17.13 -9.34
C VAL A 169 -10.17 -15.95 -8.39
N ILE A 170 -10.12 -16.19 -7.08
CA ILE A 170 -10.16 -15.11 -6.09
C ILE A 170 -8.93 -14.21 -6.24
N PHE A 171 -7.72 -14.77 -6.35
CA PHE A 171 -6.51 -13.96 -6.45
C PHE A 171 -6.51 -13.10 -7.71
N LYS A 172 -6.95 -13.66 -8.84
CA LYS A 172 -7.05 -12.93 -10.11
C LYS A 172 -8.10 -11.82 -10.07
N TYR A 173 -9.33 -12.11 -9.63
CA TYR A 173 -10.42 -11.13 -9.71
C TYR A 173 -10.38 -10.06 -8.60
N PHE A 174 -9.66 -10.31 -7.51
CA PHE A 174 -9.46 -9.33 -6.43
C PHE A 174 -8.08 -8.65 -6.48
N ASN A 175 -7.27 -8.91 -7.51
CA ASN A 175 -5.91 -8.39 -7.66
C ASN A 175 -5.07 -8.57 -6.39
N VAL A 176 -5.10 -9.78 -5.82
CA VAL A 176 -4.40 -10.08 -4.56
C VAL A 176 -2.90 -10.14 -4.84
N SER A 177 -2.11 -9.35 -4.11
CA SER A 177 -0.64 -9.39 -4.19
C SER A 177 -0.09 -10.70 -3.61
N SER A 178 1.01 -11.21 -4.19
CA SER A 178 1.71 -12.43 -3.74
C SER A 178 1.98 -12.43 -2.23
N ASP A 179 2.36 -11.28 -1.69
CA ASP A 179 2.72 -11.13 -0.27
C ASP A 179 1.50 -11.25 0.66
N SER A 180 0.30 -11.08 0.11
CA SER A 180 -0.97 -11.11 0.84
C SER A 180 -1.79 -12.37 0.58
N GLU A 181 -1.36 -13.23 -0.35
CA GLU A 181 -2.12 -14.40 -0.80
C GLU A 181 -2.52 -15.32 0.36
N ASP A 182 -1.58 -15.66 1.24
CA ASP A 182 -1.83 -16.59 2.34
C ASP A 182 -2.80 -16.01 3.38
N SER A 183 -2.69 -14.71 3.67
CA SER A 183 -3.59 -14.02 4.61
C SER A 183 -5.03 -13.93 4.04
N VAL A 184 -5.15 -13.54 2.78
CA VAL A 184 -6.43 -13.48 2.07
C VAL A 184 -7.04 -14.88 1.96
N TRP A 185 -6.24 -15.88 1.60
CA TRP A 185 -6.69 -17.26 1.51
C TRP A 185 -7.13 -17.81 2.86
N GLN A 186 -6.44 -17.49 3.95
CA GLN A 186 -6.86 -17.88 5.30
C GLN A 186 -8.23 -17.28 5.66
N THR A 187 -8.48 -16.03 5.28
CA THR A 187 -9.79 -15.37 5.47
C THR A 187 -10.89 -16.07 4.68
N VAL A 188 -10.62 -16.43 3.42
CA VAL A 188 -11.54 -17.19 2.57
C VAL A 188 -11.81 -18.58 3.16
N LYS A 189 -10.76 -19.32 3.55
CA LYS A 189 -10.91 -20.64 4.19
C LYS A 189 -11.79 -20.57 5.43
N ASN A 190 -11.59 -19.56 6.29
CA ASN A 190 -12.41 -19.36 7.48
C ASN A 190 -13.90 -19.15 7.15
N ALA A 191 -14.20 -18.37 6.09
CA ALA A 191 -15.57 -18.15 5.64
C ALA A 191 -16.22 -19.44 5.10
N LEU A 192 -15.51 -20.17 4.23
CA LEU A 192 -15.97 -21.43 3.65
C LEU A 192 -16.19 -22.52 4.72
N ASN A 193 -15.24 -22.68 5.65
CA ASN A 193 -15.39 -23.59 6.79
C ASN A 193 -16.51 -23.17 7.75
N GLY A 194 -16.78 -21.87 7.86
CA GLY A 194 -17.91 -21.33 8.62
C GLY A 194 -19.25 -21.90 8.15
N LYS A 195 -19.45 -21.98 6.83
CA LYS A 195 -20.68 -22.52 6.23
C LYS A 195 -20.84 -24.02 6.43
N ALA A 196 -19.76 -24.80 6.35
CA ALA A 196 -19.78 -26.23 6.65
C ALA A 196 -20.30 -26.51 8.08
N ARG A 197 -19.93 -25.67 9.05
CA ARG A 197 -20.44 -25.75 10.44
C ARG A 197 -21.94 -25.46 10.52
N THR A 198 -22.42 -24.45 9.81
CA THR A 198 -23.86 -24.11 9.78
C THR A 198 -24.67 -25.24 9.17
N LEU A 199 -24.21 -25.85 8.07
CA LEU A 199 -24.90 -26.97 7.42
C LEU A 199 -25.00 -28.20 8.32
N ARG A 200 -23.94 -28.54 9.07
CA ARG A 200 -24.00 -29.65 10.05
C ARG A 200 -24.99 -29.38 11.19
N ARG A 201 -25.13 -28.13 11.63
CA ARG A 201 -26.08 -27.75 12.69
C ARG A 201 -27.53 -27.70 12.21
N ALA A 202 -27.76 -27.43 10.92
CA ALA A 202 -29.09 -27.31 10.33
C ALA A 202 -29.75 -28.68 10.06
N ARG A 203 -29.02 -29.80 10.18
CA ARG A 203 -29.60 -31.14 10.09
C ARG A 203 -30.20 -31.48 11.46
N PRO A 204 -31.54 -31.60 11.59
CA PRO A 204 -32.13 -32.11 12.81
C PRO A 204 -31.60 -33.51 13.03
N SER A 205 -31.10 -33.76 14.24
CA SER A 205 -30.78 -35.09 14.76
C SER A 205 -32.06 -35.94 14.79
N GLY A 206 -32.41 -36.53 13.65
CA GLY A 206 -33.56 -37.40 13.46
C GLY A 206 -33.13 -38.78 12.99
N SER A 207 -32.33 -39.48 13.80
CA SER A 207 -32.18 -40.95 13.77
C SER A 207 -31.50 -41.43 15.06
N GLN A 208 -32.25 -41.45 16.17
CA GLN A 208 -31.94 -42.34 17.29
C GLN A 208 -33.05 -43.40 17.33
N GLU A 209 -33.05 -44.28 16.32
CA GLU A 209 -33.71 -45.57 16.40
C GLU A 209 -32.64 -46.60 16.78
N GLN A 210 -32.66 -47.04 18.05
CA GLN A 210 -32.60 -48.45 18.45
C GLN A 210 -32.55 -48.54 19.98
N GLY A 211 -33.54 -49.22 20.56
CA GLY A 211 -33.62 -49.55 21.98
C GLY A 211 -35.03 -50.00 22.36
N LEU A 212 -35.39 -51.22 21.98
CA LEU A 212 -36.61 -51.91 22.43
C LEU A 212 -36.74 -51.84 23.96
N GLU A 213 -37.84 -51.29 24.45
CA GLU A 213 -38.54 -51.87 25.60
C GLU A 213 -40.02 -51.51 25.54
N ALA A 214 -40.80 -52.46 25.03
CA ALA A 214 -42.26 -52.44 25.06
C ALA A 214 -42.73 -52.52 26.52
N ARG A 215 -42.97 -51.36 27.13
CA ARG A 215 -43.63 -51.29 28.44
C ARG A 215 -45.13 -51.53 28.26
N LEU A 216 -45.51 -52.80 28.36
CA LEU A 216 -46.88 -53.27 28.49
C LEU A 216 -47.59 -52.54 29.64
N THR A 217 -48.54 -51.66 29.32
CA THR A 217 -49.58 -51.22 30.26
C THR A 217 -50.76 -52.19 30.18
N PRO A 218 -51.23 -52.77 31.29
CA PRO A 218 -52.42 -53.61 31.30
C PRO A 218 -53.70 -52.74 31.25
N PRO A 219 -54.82 -53.29 30.74
CA PRO A 219 -56.08 -52.56 30.58
C PRO A 219 -56.83 -52.39 31.92
N PRO A 220 -57.68 -51.36 32.05
CA PRO A 220 -58.46 -51.14 33.26
C PRO A 220 -59.60 -52.16 33.38
N SER A 221 -59.69 -52.80 34.54
CA SER A 221 -60.77 -53.73 34.91
C SER A 221 -62.09 -52.98 35.06
N LYS A 222 -63.14 -53.52 34.40
CA LYS A 222 -64.52 -53.05 34.52
C LYS A 222 -65.12 -53.35 35.90
N GLU A 223 -65.87 -52.36 36.37
CA GLU A 223 -67.00 -52.36 37.30
C GLU A 223 -67.48 -53.73 37.87
N ARG A 224 -67.55 -53.79 39.19
CA ARG A 224 -68.68 -54.41 39.92
C ARG A 224 -69.05 -53.51 41.10
N LEU A 225 -70.23 -52.90 41.02
CA LEU A 225 -70.99 -52.42 42.17
C LEU A 225 -71.92 -53.55 42.66
N PRO A 226 -72.20 -53.63 43.98
CA PRO A 226 -73.20 -54.51 44.55
C PRO A 226 -74.64 -54.05 44.28
#